data_AF-A0A3D2H1Z3-F1
#
_entry.id   AF-A0A3D2H1Z3-F1
#
_cell.length_a   1.000
_cell.length_b   1.000
_cell.length_c   1.000
_cell.angle_alpha   90.00
_cell.angle_beta   90.00
_cell.angle_gamma   90.00
#
_symmetry.space_group_name_H-M   'P 1'
#
loop_
_entity.id
_entity.type
_entity.pdbx_description
1 polymer ?
#
loop_
_entity_poly.entity_id
_entity_poly.type
_entity_poly.pdbx_seq_one_letter_code
_entity_poly.pdbx_strand_id
1 'polypeptide(L)'
;MKAIEILNRCRAADAEISRIRQRIEQRNSALYRITASPMDANGGSRASGNHDKIGTLEADIDTLQRQMLARKRAKQVEIAAACALLDYLDAASSDVLYRFYVLGETAAAIAAACGYQAGTVRAKKAEALKLLAEMDSAQIDATLPGWYLRGDKDGSNGSNFNSADLPKWQERDAPPV
;
A
#
# COMPACT_ATOMS: atom_id res chain seq x y z
N MET A 1 15.08 8.14 7.70
CA MET A 1 13.92 8.50 6.83
C MET A 1 13.39 9.87 7.27
N LYS A 2 12.64 10.62 6.43
CA LYS A 2 11.98 11.88 6.87
C LYS A 2 10.50 11.66 7.18
N ALA A 3 9.94 12.41 8.14
CA ALA A 3 8.52 12.30 8.52
C ALA A 3 7.57 12.51 7.34
N ILE A 4 7.85 13.52 6.49
CA ILE A 4 7.07 13.79 5.29
C ILE A 4 7.08 12.63 4.27
N GLU A 5 8.14 11.82 4.24
CA GLU A 5 8.21 10.65 3.35
C GLU A 5 7.22 9.58 3.80
N ILE A 6 7.15 9.30 5.11
CA ILE A 6 6.18 8.35 5.69
C ILE A 6 4.75 8.82 5.39
N LEU A 7 4.45 10.10 5.65
CA LEU A 7 3.15 10.69 5.38
C LEU A 7 2.74 10.59 3.90
N ASN A 8 3.66 10.89 2.97
CA ASN A 8 3.40 10.76 1.54
C ASN A 8 3.18 9.29 1.13
N ARG A 9 3.92 8.35 1.71
CA ARG A 9 3.73 6.91 1.46
C ARG A 9 2.37 6.42 1.94
N CYS A 10 1.86 6.89 3.09
CA CYS A 10 0.49 6.62 3.52
C CYS A 10 -0.53 7.07 2.46
N ARG A 11 -0.40 8.31 1.99
CA ARG A 11 -1.34 8.91 1.02
C ARG A 11 -1.30 8.21 -0.34
N ALA A 12 -0.14 7.73 -0.77
CA ALA A 12 0.03 7.03 -2.04
C ALA A 12 -0.41 5.56 -1.98
N ALA A 13 -0.49 4.96 -0.80
CA ALA A 13 -0.66 3.52 -0.61
C ALA A 13 -1.88 2.93 -1.32
N ASP A 14 -3.04 3.58 -1.20
CA ASP A 14 -4.28 3.07 -1.80
C ASP A 14 -4.24 3.11 -3.33
N ALA A 15 -3.64 4.16 -3.91
CA ALA A 15 -3.44 4.25 -5.34
C ALA A 15 -2.43 3.19 -5.84
N GLU A 16 -1.38 2.90 -5.06
CA GLU A 16 -0.41 1.83 -5.38
C GLU A 16 -1.04 0.45 -5.32
N ILE A 17 -1.78 0.14 -4.25
CA ILE A 17 -2.52 -1.12 -4.10
C ILE A 17 -3.54 -1.28 -5.24
N SER A 18 -4.27 -0.22 -5.59
CA SER A 18 -5.24 -0.25 -6.69
C SER A 18 -4.57 -0.51 -8.04
N ARG A 19 -3.40 0.09 -8.30
CA ARG A 19 -2.61 -0.18 -9.52
C ARG A 19 -2.13 -1.62 -9.59
N ILE A 20 -1.68 -2.20 -8.48
CA ILE A 20 -1.28 -3.62 -8.45
C ILE A 20 -2.50 -4.53 -8.71
N ARG A 21 -3.64 -4.25 -8.09
CA ARG A 21 -4.90 -4.97 -8.34
C ARG A 21 -5.32 -4.93 -9.80
N GLN A 22 -5.26 -3.76 -10.43
CA GLN A 22 -5.59 -3.63 -11.85
C GLN A 22 -4.66 -4.46 -12.73
N ARG A 23 -3.37 -4.53 -12.41
CA ARG A 23 -2.40 -5.38 -13.13
C ARG A 23 -2.73 -6.87 -12.96
N ILE A 24 -3.10 -7.31 -11.76
CA ILE A 24 -3.57 -8.68 -11.51
C ILE A 24 -4.78 -8.98 -12.38
N GLU A 25 -5.78 -8.10 -12.39
CA GLU A 25 -7.00 -8.29 -13.18
C GLU A 25 -6.71 -8.36 -14.69
N GLN A 26 -5.81 -7.51 -15.19
CA GLN A 26 -5.38 -7.56 -16.59
C GLN A 26 -4.72 -8.90 -16.94
N ARG A 27 -3.92 -9.47 -16.03
CA ARG A 27 -3.27 -10.78 -16.23
C ARG A 27 -4.27 -11.93 -16.15
N ASN A 28 -5.20 -11.90 -15.19
CA ASN A 28 -6.31 -12.86 -15.10
C ASN A 28 -7.19 -12.84 -16.36
N SER A 29 -7.53 -11.65 -16.85
CA SER A 29 -8.27 -11.47 -18.11
C SER A 29 -7.50 -12.04 -19.31
N ALA A 30 -6.18 -11.87 -19.37
CA ALA A 30 -5.35 -12.45 -20.43
C ALA A 30 -5.30 -13.98 -20.34
N LEU A 31 -5.14 -14.52 -19.13
CA LEU A 31 -5.15 -15.96 -18.85
C LEU A 31 -6.48 -16.58 -19.32
N TYR A 32 -7.61 -15.98 -18.91
CA TYR A 32 -8.94 -16.42 -19.31
C TYR A 32 -9.13 -16.46 -20.83
N ARG A 33 -8.64 -15.45 -21.57
CA ARG A 33 -8.74 -15.43 -23.05
C ARG A 33 -7.98 -16.56 -23.71
N ILE A 34 -6.82 -16.94 -23.16
CA ILE A 34 -5.98 -18.01 -23.70
C ILE A 34 -6.60 -19.37 -23.37
N THR A 35 -7.13 -19.57 -22.17
CA THR A 35 -7.72 -20.83 -21.74
C THR A 35 -9.13 -21.07 -22.29
N ALA A 36 -9.92 -20.01 -22.54
CA ALA A 36 -11.27 -20.10 -23.08
C ALA A 36 -11.34 -20.24 -24.61
N SER A 37 -10.22 -20.12 -25.33
CA SER A 37 -10.18 -20.30 -26.79
C SER A 37 -10.14 -21.80 -27.12
N PRO A 38 -11.23 -22.41 -27.64
CA PRO A 38 -11.22 -23.82 -28.02
C PRO A 38 -10.33 -24.00 -29.25
N MET A 39 -9.72 -25.18 -29.36
CA MET A 39 -8.99 -25.68 -30.54
C MET A 39 -9.56 -25.16 -31.87
N ASP A 40 -8.67 -24.74 -32.79
CA ASP A 40 -9.09 -24.60 -34.18
C ASP A 40 -9.52 -25.98 -34.72
N ALA A 41 -10.52 -25.99 -35.60
CA ALA A 41 -11.04 -27.20 -36.23
C ALA A 41 -10.04 -27.87 -37.21
N ASN A 42 -8.78 -27.39 -37.27
CA ASN A 42 -7.83 -27.73 -38.31
C ASN A 42 -6.62 -28.56 -37.80
N GLY A 43 -6.66 -29.03 -36.55
CA GLY A 43 -5.70 -30.00 -36.02
C GLY A 43 -4.25 -29.49 -35.93
N GLY A 44 -4.04 -28.18 -35.95
CA GLY A 44 -2.71 -27.58 -35.82
C GLY A 44 -2.30 -27.46 -34.36
N SER A 45 -1.16 -28.04 -33.99
CA SER A 45 -0.59 -28.00 -32.63
C SER A 45 -0.25 -26.58 -32.17
N ARG A 46 -1.25 -25.84 -31.67
CA ARG A 46 -1.09 -24.59 -30.90
C ARG A 46 -0.84 -24.84 -29.40
N ALA A 47 -0.89 -26.10 -28.96
CA ALA A 47 -0.92 -26.48 -27.55
C ALA A 47 0.36 -26.12 -26.78
N SER A 48 1.56 -26.30 -27.37
CA SER A 48 2.83 -26.09 -26.64
C SER A 48 3.07 -24.61 -26.30
N GLY A 49 2.89 -23.69 -27.27
CA GLY A 49 3.16 -22.26 -27.07
C GLY A 49 2.12 -21.53 -26.21
N ASN A 50 0.95 -22.12 -25.99
CA ASN A 50 -0.05 -21.59 -25.06
C ASN A 50 0.22 -22.03 -23.62
N HIS A 51 0.73 -23.25 -23.40
CA HIS A 51 1.13 -23.73 -22.08
C HIS A 51 2.23 -22.87 -21.45
N ASP A 52 3.26 -22.49 -22.21
CA ASP A 52 4.34 -21.62 -21.71
C ASP A 52 3.85 -20.22 -21.33
N LYS A 53 2.89 -19.69 -22.10
CA LYS A 53 2.25 -18.38 -21.82
C LYS A 53 1.36 -18.43 -20.60
N ILE A 54 0.62 -19.52 -20.41
CA ILE A 54 -0.19 -19.76 -19.20
C ILE A 54 0.72 -19.77 -17.97
N GLY A 55 1.78 -20.57 -17.97
CA GLY A 55 2.72 -20.63 -16.85
C GLY A 55 3.40 -19.28 -16.56
N THR A 56 3.74 -18.51 -17.60
CA THR A 56 4.28 -17.15 -17.42
C THR A 56 3.28 -16.21 -16.77
N LEU A 57 2.01 -16.23 -17.21
CA LEU A 57 0.96 -15.38 -16.65
C LEU A 57 0.64 -15.76 -15.20
N GLU A 58 0.62 -17.04 -14.86
CA GLU A 58 0.42 -17.54 -13.49
C GLU A 58 1.55 -17.06 -12.57
N ALA A 59 2.82 -17.21 -12.99
CA ALA A 59 3.97 -16.72 -12.23
C ALA A 59 3.96 -15.19 -12.03
N ASP A 60 3.52 -14.44 -13.06
CA ASP A 60 3.32 -12.99 -12.98
C ASP A 60 2.24 -12.63 -11.95
N ILE A 61 1.10 -13.34 -11.97
CA ILE A 61 -0.01 -13.13 -11.03
C ILE A 61 0.46 -13.38 -9.59
N ASP A 62 1.15 -14.50 -9.33
CA ASP A 62 1.68 -14.83 -8.01
C ASP A 62 2.65 -13.77 -7.50
N THR A 63 3.49 -13.26 -8.38
CA THR A 63 4.44 -12.17 -8.05
C THR A 63 3.70 -10.89 -7.69
N LEU A 64 2.68 -10.51 -8.48
CA LEU A 64 1.86 -9.33 -8.21
C LEU A 64 1.04 -9.47 -6.92
N GLN A 65 0.53 -10.66 -6.61
CA GLN A 65 -0.18 -10.93 -5.36
C GLN A 65 0.73 -10.77 -4.15
N ARG A 66 1.96 -11.32 -4.21
CA ARG A 66 2.99 -11.12 -3.18
C ARG A 66 3.33 -9.63 -3.00
N GLN A 67 3.52 -8.90 -4.09
CA GLN A 67 3.75 -7.44 -4.05
C GLN A 67 2.58 -6.69 -3.39
N MET A 68 1.34 -7.06 -3.71
CA MET A 68 0.16 -6.44 -3.11
C MET A 68 0.13 -6.67 -1.59
N LEU A 69 0.39 -7.90 -1.15
CA LEU A 69 0.42 -8.24 0.27
C LEU A 69 1.52 -7.47 1.01
N ALA A 70 2.74 -7.46 0.45
CA ALA A 70 3.86 -6.69 0.99
C ALA A 70 3.50 -5.20 1.11
N ARG A 71 2.87 -4.62 0.08
CA ARG A 71 2.48 -3.20 0.10
C ARG A 71 1.39 -2.90 1.13
N LYS A 72 0.42 -3.80 1.33
CA LYS A 72 -0.59 -3.67 2.40
C LYS A 72 0.05 -3.71 3.79
N ARG A 73 1.02 -4.60 4.01
CA ARG A 73 1.78 -4.66 5.27
C ARG A 73 2.59 -3.39 5.51
N ALA A 74 3.28 -2.91 4.47
CA ALA A 74 3.98 -1.63 4.49
C ALA A 74 3.04 -0.47 4.84
N LYS A 75 1.84 -0.42 4.25
CA LYS A 75 0.84 0.61 4.55
C LYS A 75 0.47 0.63 6.03
N GLN A 76 0.23 -0.54 6.63
CA GLN A 76 -0.15 -0.62 8.05
C GLN A 76 0.95 -0.05 8.97
N VAL A 77 2.20 -0.38 8.67
CA VAL A 77 3.35 0.17 9.40
C VAL A 77 3.50 1.67 9.20
N GLU A 78 3.35 2.15 7.96
CA GLU A 78 3.39 3.58 7.62
C GLU A 78 2.31 4.36 8.37
N ILE A 79 1.10 3.80 8.51
CA ILE A 79 0.02 4.42 9.29
C ILE A 79 0.37 4.46 10.78
N ALA A 80 0.86 3.38 11.36
CA ALA A 80 1.25 3.35 12.77
C ALA A 80 2.36 4.37 13.07
N ALA A 81 3.38 4.43 12.20
CA ALA A 81 4.44 5.43 12.29
C ALA A 81 3.90 6.86 12.11
N ALA A 82 3.01 7.08 11.15
CA ALA A 82 2.35 8.37 10.97
C ALA A 82 1.61 8.80 12.25
N CYS A 83 0.79 7.93 12.85
CA CYS A 83 0.11 8.25 14.11
C CYS A 83 1.09 8.65 15.21
N ALA A 84 2.17 7.88 15.40
CA ALA A 84 3.19 8.19 16.40
C ALA A 84 3.89 9.54 16.15
N LEU A 85 4.08 9.93 14.89
CA LEU A 85 4.61 11.26 14.53
C LEU A 85 3.60 12.37 14.82
N LEU A 86 2.30 12.11 14.58
CA LEU A 86 1.25 13.09 14.79
C LEU A 86 0.95 13.35 16.28
N ASP A 87 1.29 12.43 17.16
CA ASP A 87 1.19 12.60 18.62
C ASP A 87 2.12 13.70 19.18
N TYR A 88 3.12 14.14 18.41
CA TYR A 88 4.00 15.27 18.78
C TYR A 88 3.39 16.65 18.47
N LEU A 89 2.25 16.70 17.78
CA LEU A 89 1.59 17.93 17.35
C LEU A 89 0.42 18.28 18.25
N ASP A 90 -0.03 19.53 18.19
CA ASP A 90 -1.32 19.90 18.78
C ASP A 90 -2.48 19.15 18.11
N ALA A 91 -3.57 18.94 18.85
CA ALA A 91 -4.70 18.13 18.39
C ALA A 91 -5.30 18.61 17.06
N ALA A 92 -5.32 19.91 16.79
CA ALA A 92 -5.88 20.44 15.56
C ALA A 92 -4.96 20.21 14.35
N SER A 93 -3.65 20.37 14.53
CA SER A 93 -2.66 20.05 13.50
C SER A 93 -2.58 18.55 13.22
N SER A 94 -2.63 17.73 14.28
CA SER A 94 -2.67 16.27 14.20
C SER A 94 -3.88 15.79 13.39
N ASP A 95 -5.09 16.28 13.69
CA ASP A 95 -6.32 15.92 12.95
C ASP A 95 -6.23 16.31 11.46
N VAL A 96 -5.77 17.54 11.16
CA VAL A 96 -5.59 17.98 9.76
C VAL A 96 -4.62 17.08 8.99
N LEU A 97 -3.48 16.71 9.58
CA LEU A 97 -2.50 15.85 8.92
C LEU A 97 -2.99 14.40 8.80
N TYR A 98 -3.64 13.86 9.82
CA TYR A 98 -4.21 12.52 9.80
C TYR A 98 -5.24 12.38 8.66
N ARG A 99 -6.20 13.30 8.60
CA ARG A 99 -7.24 13.28 7.55
C ARG A 99 -6.63 13.46 6.16
N PHE A 100 -5.60 14.31 6.03
CA PHE A 100 -4.94 14.51 4.74
C PHE A 100 -4.09 13.30 4.30
N TYR A 101 -3.20 12.79 5.15
CA TYR A 101 -2.20 11.80 4.74
C TYR A 101 -2.63 10.35 4.97
N VAL A 102 -3.40 10.08 6.01
CA VAL A 102 -3.84 8.71 6.36
C VAL A 102 -5.20 8.39 5.71
N LEU A 103 -6.17 9.30 5.83
CA LEU A 103 -7.49 9.11 5.22
C LEU A 103 -7.56 9.53 3.74
N GLY A 104 -6.54 10.24 3.25
CA GLY A 104 -6.44 10.63 1.83
C GLY A 104 -7.39 11.74 1.42
N GLU A 105 -7.98 12.46 2.38
CA GLU A 105 -8.96 13.49 2.10
C GLU A 105 -8.36 14.71 1.38
N THR A 106 -9.22 15.48 0.72
CA THR A 106 -8.85 16.75 0.12
C THR A 106 -8.88 17.87 1.16
N ALA A 107 -8.10 18.94 0.95
CA ALA A 107 -8.12 20.09 1.86
C ALA A 107 -9.52 20.71 2.01
N ALA A 108 -10.37 20.62 0.96
CA ALA A 108 -11.75 21.09 1.00
C ALA A 108 -12.64 20.19 1.89
N ALA A 109 -12.49 18.86 1.79
CA ALA A 109 -13.23 17.92 2.65
C ALA A 109 -12.81 18.04 4.12
N ILE A 110 -11.52 18.29 4.38
CA ILE A 110 -11.01 18.53 5.73
C ILE A 110 -11.61 19.82 6.28
N ALA A 111 -11.55 20.91 5.50
CA ALA A 111 -12.13 22.20 5.86
C ALA A 111 -13.61 22.07 6.24
N ALA A 112 -14.40 21.37 5.41
CA ALA A 112 -15.81 21.14 5.66
C ALA A 112 -16.06 20.39 6.98
N ALA A 113 -15.34 19.31 7.26
CA ALA A 113 -15.63 18.52 8.46
C ALA A 113 -14.97 19.04 9.75
N CYS A 114 -13.89 19.84 9.67
CA CYS A 114 -13.32 20.51 10.84
C CYS A 114 -13.97 21.89 11.11
N GLY A 115 -14.88 22.37 10.23
CA GLY A 115 -15.43 23.72 10.33
C GLY A 115 -14.39 24.83 10.07
N TYR A 116 -13.35 24.53 9.30
CA TYR A 116 -12.27 25.46 9.00
C TYR A 116 -12.45 26.14 7.64
N GLN A 117 -11.80 27.29 7.46
CA GLN A 117 -11.55 27.83 6.13
C GLN A 117 -10.41 27.05 5.45
N ALA A 118 -10.45 26.96 4.12
CA ALA A 118 -9.40 26.29 3.35
C ALA A 118 -7.99 26.89 3.60
N GLY A 119 -7.92 28.20 3.84
CA GLY A 119 -6.68 28.88 4.24
C GLY A 119 -6.12 28.36 5.56
N THR A 120 -6.98 28.17 6.56
CA THR A 120 -6.63 27.62 7.88
C THR A 120 -6.08 26.21 7.78
N VAL A 121 -6.70 25.34 6.97
CA VAL A 121 -6.20 23.97 6.73
C VAL A 121 -4.79 23.99 6.14
N ARG A 122 -4.54 24.87 5.15
CA ARG A 122 -3.20 25.00 4.55
C ARG A 122 -2.17 25.53 5.54
N ALA A 123 -2.54 26.52 6.36
CA ALA A 123 -1.66 27.09 7.37
C ALA A 123 -1.27 26.06 8.43
N LYS A 124 -2.27 25.38 9.04
CA LYS A 124 -2.04 24.31 10.02
C LYS A 124 -1.17 23.20 9.45
N LYS A 125 -1.47 22.77 8.23
CA LYS A 125 -0.66 21.75 7.55
C LYS A 125 0.79 22.20 7.36
N ALA A 126 1.01 23.42 6.90
CA ALA A 126 2.36 23.93 6.66
C ALA A 126 3.17 24.08 7.95
N GLU A 127 2.55 24.57 9.03
CA GLU A 127 3.16 24.71 10.34
C GLU A 127 3.52 23.35 10.95
N ALA A 128 2.58 22.41 10.96
CA ALA A 128 2.81 21.05 11.43
C ALA A 128 3.96 20.35 10.68
N LEU A 129 4.03 20.52 9.36
CA LEU A 129 5.11 19.94 8.56
C LEU A 129 6.47 20.56 8.84
N LYS A 130 6.54 21.83 9.28
CA LYS A 130 7.80 22.44 9.72
C LYS A 130 8.28 21.79 11.02
N LEU A 131 7.39 21.63 12.00
CA LEU A 131 7.71 20.96 13.26
C LEU A 131 8.19 19.52 13.04
N LEU A 132 7.49 18.75 12.19
CA LEU A 132 7.90 17.39 11.85
C LEU A 132 9.21 17.33 11.04
N ALA A 133 9.59 18.40 10.35
CA ALA A 133 10.86 18.47 9.61
C ALA A 133 12.07 18.70 10.51
N GLU A 134 11.85 19.23 11.72
CA GLU A 134 12.89 19.45 12.74
C GLU A 134 13.17 18.20 13.59
N MET A 135 12.31 17.16 13.50
CA MET A 135 12.50 15.90 14.22
C MET A 135 13.74 15.15 13.74
N ASP A 136 14.45 14.53 14.69
CA ASP A 136 15.63 13.73 14.37
C ASP A 136 15.25 12.45 13.60
N SER A 137 16.07 12.14 12.60
CA SER A 137 15.99 10.92 11.81
C SER A 137 15.98 9.65 12.66
N ALA A 138 16.73 9.59 13.77
CA ALA A 138 16.74 8.43 14.65
C ALA A 138 15.41 8.27 15.40
N GLN A 139 14.78 9.38 15.80
CA GLN A 139 13.45 9.37 16.41
C GLN A 139 12.39 8.89 15.40
N ILE A 140 12.48 9.35 14.15
CA ILE A 140 11.58 8.92 13.07
C ILE A 140 11.79 7.42 12.79
N ASP A 141 13.02 6.97 12.64
CA ASP A 141 13.32 5.57 12.33
C ASP A 141 12.90 4.63 13.48
N ALA A 142 12.92 5.09 14.73
CA ALA A 142 12.41 4.33 15.88
C ALA A 142 10.90 4.06 15.82
N THR A 143 10.13 4.82 15.04
CA THR A 143 8.69 4.56 14.81
C THR A 143 8.44 3.40 13.83
N LEU A 144 9.48 2.92 13.15
CA LEU A 144 9.39 1.92 12.11
C LEU A 144 10.05 0.61 12.53
N PRO A 145 9.44 -0.55 12.24
CA PRO A 145 10.10 -1.83 12.40
C PRO A 145 11.36 -1.94 11.55
N GLY A 146 12.40 -2.60 12.08
CA GLY A 146 13.68 -2.74 11.39
C GLY A 146 13.59 -3.44 10.02
N TRP A 147 12.60 -4.33 9.80
CA TRP A 147 12.38 -4.95 8.49
C TRP A 147 11.95 -3.93 7.42
N TYR A 148 11.19 -2.90 7.80
CA TYR A 148 10.73 -1.86 6.90
C TYR A 148 11.90 -0.93 6.51
N LEU A 149 12.76 -0.60 7.48
CA LEU A 149 13.92 0.27 7.27
C LEU A 149 15.03 -0.37 6.43
N ARG A 150 15.23 -1.68 6.55
CA ARG A 150 16.18 -2.40 5.69
C ARG A 150 15.81 -2.27 4.22
N GLY A 151 14.51 -2.06 3.94
CA GLY A 151 13.90 -2.21 2.63
C GLY A 151 13.95 -3.68 2.23
N ASP A 152 13.09 -4.07 1.30
CA ASP A 152 13.31 -5.26 0.48
C ASP A 152 14.58 -5.02 -0.38
N LYS A 153 15.77 -4.88 0.24
CA LYS A 153 17.07 -4.89 -0.46
C LYS A 153 17.27 -6.22 -1.20
N ASP A 154 16.51 -7.22 -0.80
CA ASP A 154 16.40 -8.48 -1.49
C ASP A 154 15.19 -8.42 -2.42
N GLY A 155 15.41 -7.96 -3.65
CA GLY A 155 14.63 -8.43 -4.80
C GLY A 155 14.85 -9.94 -5.05
N SER A 156 15.05 -10.72 -3.98
CA SER A 156 15.48 -12.11 -3.95
C SER A 156 14.60 -12.83 -2.94
N ASN A 157 13.62 -13.56 -3.48
CA ASN A 157 12.90 -14.65 -2.84
C ASN A 157 12.18 -14.38 -1.51
N GLY A 158 10.85 -14.32 -1.62
CA GLY A 158 9.93 -14.67 -0.54
C GLY A 158 10.23 -16.06 0.03
N SER A 159 11.04 -16.10 1.08
CA SER A 159 11.38 -17.31 1.80
C SER A 159 11.61 -17.03 3.29
N ASN A 160 10.65 -16.35 3.93
CA ASN A 160 10.36 -16.45 5.38
C ASN A 160 9.18 -15.55 5.78
N PHE A 161 8.03 -15.70 5.12
CA PHE A 161 6.79 -15.19 5.67
C PHE A 161 6.12 -16.31 6.46
N ASN A 162 6.19 -16.22 7.80
CA ASN A 162 5.50 -17.14 8.69
C ASN A 162 4.15 -16.49 9.06
N SER A 163 3.03 -17.20 8.87
CA SER A 163 1.68 -16.69 9.21
C SER A 163 1.54 -16.25 10.68
N ALA A 164 2.45 -16.68 11.54
CA ALA A 164 2.56 -16.24 12.93
C ALA A 164 2.87 -14.74 13.12
N ASP A 165 3.33 -14.03 12.07
CA ASP A 165 3.66 -12.60 12.11
C ASP A 165 2.47 -11.68 11.80
N LEU A 166 1.29 -12.25 11.53
CA LEU A 166 0.06 -11.49 11.33
C LEU A 166 -0.60 -11.16 12.69
N PRO A 167 -1.06 -9.92 12.92
CA PRO A 167 -1.90 -9.61 14.05
C PRO A 167 -3.19 -10.46 14.05
N LYS A 168 -3.45 -11.16 15.15
CA LYS A 168 -4.53 -12.17 15.33
C LYS A 168 -5.97 -11.71 15.06
N TRP A 169 -6.21 -10.43 14.80
CA TRP A 169 -7.56 -9.92 14.51
C TRP A 169 -7.97 -10.10 13.04
N GLN A 170 -7.05 -10.49 12.15
CA GLN A 170 -7.33 -10.69 10.72
C GLN A 170 -8.02 -12.03 10.39
N GLU A 171 -8.10 -12.97 11.35
CA GLU A 171 -8.82 -14.25 11.20
C GLU A 171 -10.34 -14.12 11.35
N ARG A 172 -10.86 -12.97 11.81
CA ARG A 172 -12.29 -12.81 12.13
C ARG A 172 -13.18 -12.37 10.95
N ASP A 173 -12.60 -12.00 9.81
CA ASP A 173 -13.36 -11.47 8.65
C ASP A 173 -13.51 -12.47 7.49
N ALA A 174 -13.18 -13.75 7.68
CA ALA A 174 -13.59 -14.77 6.71
C ALA A 174 -15.09 -15.11 6.91
N PRO A 175 -15.97 -14.94 5.91
CA PRO A 175 -17.34 -15.42 6.02
C PRO A 175 -17.34 -16.95 6.20
N PRO A 176 -18.25 -17.49 7.03
CA PRO A 176 -18.34 -18.94 7.20
C PRO A 176 -18.70 -19.60 5.87
N VAL A 177 -18.01 -20.71 5.59
CA VAL A 177 -18.20 -21.58 4.41
C VAL A 177 -19.58 -22.22 4.42
#